data_AF-A0A1S9DEX0-F1
#
_entry.id   AF-A0A1S9DEX0-F1
#
_cell.length_a   1.000
_cell.length_b   1.000
_cell.length_c   1.000
_cell.angle_alpha   90.00
_cell.angle_beta   90.00
_cell.angle_gamma   90.00
#
_symmetry.space_group_name_H-M   'P 1'
#
loop_
_entity.id
_entity.type
_entity.pdbx_description
1 polymer ?
#
loop_
_entity_poly.entity_id
_entity_poly.type
_entity_poly.pdbx_seq_one_letter_code
_entity_poly.pdbx_strand_id
1 'polypeptide(L)'
;MIYWTTLVLGLLLQLLSVSAGTTLATTTTSSSKYEPTQPGIPSNCDKFHLVAAGDQCGTIEAKYGITDAQFKAWNPTINSGCTNLWLDYYVCVHVPDDTTTTTTSKTPGPTDTAPEPRMPGIVSNCKKYYLVKKGDDCYSIDTAAGITLAQFRSWNTMIDAACTNLWVDYYVCIGV
;
A
#
# COMPACT_ATOMS: atom_id res chain seq x y z
N MET A 1 0.75 87.61 -28.47
CA MET A 1 2.04 86.89 -28.54
C MET A 1 1.72 85.40 -28.37
N ILE A 2 1.62 84.63 -29.46
CA ILE A 2 2.72 83.96 -30.20
C ILE A 2 3.00 82.57 -29.59
N TYR A 3 2.56 81.54 -30.34
CA TYR A 3 3.17 80.21 -30.67
C TYR A 3 3.70 79.32 -29.52
N TRP A 4 3.12 78.11 -29.29
CA TRP A 4 3.38 76.80 -29.96
C TRP A 4 4.76 76.17 -29.67
N THR A 5 4.75 74.86 -29.34
CA THR A 5 5.77 73.75 -29.48
C THR A 5 5.89 72.93 -28.16
N THR A 6 5.43 71.68 -28.00
CA THR A 6 5.62 70.32 -28.60
C THR A 6 6.71 69.44 -27.94
N LEU A 7 6.31 68.18 -27.66
CA LEU A 7 7.07 66.93 -27.39
C LEU A 7 7.87 66.87 -26.07
N VAL A 8 7.87 65.77 -25.30
CA VAL A 8 8.34 64.42 -25.68
C VAL A 8 7.55 63.30 -24.96
N LEU A 9 7.37 62.20 -25.70
CA LEU A 9 6.97 60.84 -25.31
C LEU A 9 7.62 60.34 -24.01
N GLY A 10 6.84 59.63 -23.19
CA GLY A 10 7.35 58.80 -22.08
C GLY A 10 6.35 57.70 -21.74
N LEU A 11 6.40 56.60 -22.50
CA LEU A 11 5.71 55.35 -22.17
C LEU A 11 6.44 54.67 -21.00
N LEU A 12 5.78 54.51 -19.86
CA LEU A 12 6.24 53.58 -18.83
C LEU A 12 5.07 52.69 -18.39
N LEU A 13 5.01 51.49 -18.95
CA LEU A 13 4.26 50.37 -18.42
C LEU A 13 4.84 50.03 -17.04
N GLN A 14 4.07 50.18 -15.97
CA GLN A 14 4.40 49.58 -14.67
C GLN A 14 3.51 48.36 -14.43
N LEU A 15 4.20 47.24 -14.21
CA LEU A 15 3.72 45.88 -14.16
C LEU A 15 2.81 45.62 -12.96
N LEU A 16 1.76 44.82 -13.20
CA LEU A 16 0.92 44.18 -12.17
C LEU A 16 1.79 43.24 -11.31
N SER A 17 1.87 43.50 -10.02
CA SER A 17 2.49 42.63 -9.04
C SER A 17 1.56 41.45 -8.70
N VAL A 18 1.84 40.28 -9.29
CA VAL A 18 1.23 39.01 -8.88
C VAL A 18 1.95 38.51 -7.62
N SER A 19 1.21 38.41 -6.51
CA SER A 19 1.69 37.76 -5.28
C SER A 19 1.59 36.24 -5.44
N ALA A 20 2.72 35.59 -5.72
CA ALA A 20 2.83 34.14 -5.68
C ALA A 20 3.10 33.70 -4.23
N GLY A 21 2.09 33.07 -3.61
CA GLY A 21 2.24 32.37 -2.34
C GLY A 21 3.04 31.08 -2.55
N THR A 22 4.35 31.15 -2.42
CA THR A 22 5.22 29.97 -2.41
C THR A 22 5.16 29.32 -1.03
N THR A 23 4.35 28.28 -0.88
CA THR A 23 4.49 27.34 0.24
C THR A 23 5.84 26.64 0.11
N LEU A 24 6.76 26.97 1.02
CA LEU A 24 8.04 26.30 1.19
C LEU A 24 7.81 24.80 1.46
N ALA A 25 8.13 23.96 0.48
CA ALA A 25 8.38 22.55 0.72
C ALA A 25 9.57 22.46 1.68
N THR A 26 9.32 21.95 2.88
CA THR A 26 10.38 21.67 3.85
C THR A 26 11.06 20.37 3.42
N THR A 27 12.14 20.48 2.65
CA THR A 27 13.04 19.36 2.37
C THR A 27 13.93 19.16 3.59
N THR A 28 13.47 18.34 4.55
CA THR A 28 14.35 17.77 5.57
C THR A 28 15.12 16.62 4.94
N THR A 29 16.29 16.91 4.38
CA THR A 29 17.26 15.91 3.93
C THR A 29 17.92 15.28 5.17
N SER A 30 17.21 14.36 5.82
CA SER A 30 17.81 13.40 6.74
C SER A 30 18.13 12.15 5.93
N SER A 31 19.42 11.87 5.66
CA SER A 31 19.84 10.61 5.04
C SER A 31 19.55 9.47 6.02
N SER A 32 18.29 9.09 6.09
CA SER A 32 17.86 7.93 6.84
C SER A 32 18.33 6.69 6.08
N LYS A 33 18.53 5.58 6.80
CA LYS A 33 18.81 4.26 6.21
C LYS A 33 17.76 3.83 5.16
N TYR A 34 16.61 4.50 5.12
CA TYR A 34 15.41 4.14 4.41
C TYR A 34 15.08 5.15 3.31
N GLU A 35 16.01 5.40 2.39
CA GLU A 35 15.76 6.22 1.19
C GLU A 35 15.92 5.37 -0.08
N PRO A 36 15.09 5.62 -1.12
CA PRO A 36 14.00 6.60 -1.16
C PRO A 36 12.72 6.09 -0.46
N THR A 37 11.93 6.99 0.15
CA THR A 37 10.61 6.67 0.70
C THR A 37 9.48 7.06 -0.26
N GLN A 38 8.36 6.33 -0.22
CA GLN A 38 7.15 6.80 -0.87
C GLN A 38 6.65 8.11 -0.21
N PRO A 39 6.06 9.04 -0.97
CA PRO A 39 5.61 10.31 -0.41
C PRO A 39 4.53 10.11 0.66
N GLY A 40 4.49 11.02 1.64
CA GLY A 40 3.44 11.05 2.66
C GLY A 40 3.65 10.12 3.85
N ILE A 41 4.79 9.43 3.95
CA ILE A 41 5.15 8.67 5.16
C ILE A 41 5.21 9.61 6.37
N PRO A 42 4.63 9.22 7.52
CA PRO A 42 4.63 10.04 8.72
C PRO A 42 6.04 10.13 9.32
N SER A 43 6.34 11.27 9.95
CA SER A 43 7.67 11.54 10.54
C SER A 43 8.02 10.64 11.73
N ASN A 44 7.01 10.02 12.37
CA ASN A 44 7.18 9.07 13.45
C ASN A 44 7.26 7.61 12.96
N CYS A 45 7.35 7.34 11.67
CA CYS A 45 7.61 5.98 11.19
C CYS A 45 8.97 5.46 11.66
N ASP A 46 8.99 4.35 12.39
CA ASP A 46 10.20 3.75 12.96
C ASP A 46 10.52 2.37 12.37
N LYS A 47 9.61 1.77 11.58
CA LYS A 47 9.90 0.59 10.75
C LYS A 47 9.41 0.76 9.33
N PHE A 48 10.27 0.34 8.39
CA PHE A 48 10.05 0.47 6.96
C PHE A 48 10.16 -0.89 6.26
N HIS A 49 9.44 -1.02 5.16
CA HIS A 49 9.53 -2.13 4.24
C HIS A 49 10.00 -1.62 2.87
N LEU A 50 11.05 -2.23 2.32
CA LEU A 50 11.48 -1.97 0.94
C LEU A 50 10.60 -2.78 0.00
N VAL A 51 9.82 -2.10 -0.84
CA VAL A 51 8.93 -2.75 -1.80
C VAL A 51 9.77 -3.50 -2.83
N ALA A 52 9.57 -4.81 -2.90
CA ALA A 52 10.21 -5.70 -3.87
C ALA A 52 9.22 -6.14 -4.96
N ALA A 53 9.75 -6.75 -6.01
CA ALA A 53 8.93 -7.27 -7.09
C ALA A 53 7.99 -8.37 -6.57
N GLY A 54 6.69 -8.19 -6.77
CA GLY A 54 5.64 -9.11 -6.29
C GLY A 54 5.04 -8.73 -4.94
N ASP A 55 5.51 -7.66 -4.28
CA ASP A 55 4.83 -7.14 -3.10
C ASP A 55 3.49 -6.48 -3.45
N GLN A 56 2.50 -6.77 -2.61
CA GLN A 56 1.19 -6.13 -2.60
C GLN A 56 0.92 -5.63 -1.17
N CYS A 57 -0.01 -4.71 -0.99
CA CYS A 57 -0.32 -4.14 0.34
C CYS A 57 -0.63 -5.27 1.33
N GLY A 58 -1.45 -6.23 0.91
CA GLY A 58 -1.74 -7.40 1.72
C GLY A 58 -0.51 -8.26 2.06
N THR A 59 0.49 -8.41 1.18
CA THR A 59 1.68 -9.26 1.47
C THR A 59 2.50 -8.59 2.57
N ILE A 60 2.65 -7.28 2.47
CA ILE A 60 3.33 -6.42 3.44
C ILE A 60 2.55 -6.44 4.77
N GLU A 61 1.25 -6.18 4.72
CA GLU A 61 0.35 -6.20 5.88
C GLU A 61 0.44 -7.52 6.64
N ALA A 62 0.34 -8.66 5.93
CA ALA A 62 0.46 -9.99 6.51
C ALA A 62 1.84 -10.24 7.12
N LYS A 63 2.91 -9.78 6.44
CA LYS A 63 4.30 -9.91 6.90
C LYS A 63 4.54 -9.18 8.22
N TYR A 64 3.93 -8.02 8.42
CA TYR A 64 4.10 -7.20 9.63
C TYR A 64 2.96 -7.33 10.64
N GLY A 65 1.88 -8.05 10.30
CA GLY A 65 0.72 -8.25 11.16
C GLY A 65 -0.09 -6.97 11.38
N ILE A 66 -0.22 -6.14 10.35
CA ILE A 66 -0.92 -4.84 10.38
C ILE A 66 -2.16 -4.89 9.49
N THR A 67 -3.18 -4.10 9.82
CA THR A 67 -4.41 -4.03 9.01
C THR A 67 -4.25 -3.14 7.78
N ASP A 68 -5.05 -3.36 6.74
CA ASP A 68 -5.15 -2.45 5.57
C ASP A 68 -5.41 -1.00 5.99
N ALA A 69 -6.26 -0.80 7.00
CA ALA A 69 -6.55 0.53 7.54
C ALA A 69 -5.30 1.20 8.15
N GLN A 70 -4.51 0.45 8.93
CA GLN A 70 -3.25 0.95 9.50
C GLN A 70 -2.21 1.22 8.42
N PHE A 71 -2.02 0.27 7.52
CA PHE A 71 -1.05 0.41 6.44
C PHE A 71 -1.37 1.63 5.56
N LYS A 72 -2.64 1.86 5.22
CA LYS A 72 -3.08 3.06 4.50
C LYS A 72 -3.01 4.34 5.34
N ALA A 73 -3.26 4.27 6.65
CA ALA A 73 -3.10 5.42 7.53
C ALA A 73 -1.64 5.91 7.60
N TRP A 74 -0.69 4.98 7.61
CA TRP A 74 0.74 5.31 7.64
C TRP A 74 1.34 5.55 6.23
N ASN A 75 0.60 5.21 5.18
CA ASN A 75 1.01 5.41 3.79
C ASN A 75 -0.13 6.04 2.99
N PRO A 76 -0.50 7.29 3.28
CA PRO A 76 -1.73 7.93 2.76
C PRO A 76 -1.73 8.14 1.24
N THR A 77 -0.58 8.00 0.59
CA THR A 77 -0.48 8.06 -0.86
C THR A 77 -0.83 6.73 -1.53
N ILE A 78 -0.82 5.62 -0.81
CA ILE A 78 -1.22 4.30 -1.32
C ILE A 78 -2.73 4.30 -1.55
N ASN A 79 -3.14 3.96 -2.77
CA ASN A 79 -4.53 3.92 -3.16
C ASN A 79 -5.25 2.67 -2.65
N SER A 80 -6.58 2.69 -2.70
CA SER A 80 -7.41 1.58 -2.20
C SER A 80 -7.12 0.24 -2.88
N GLY A 81 -6.70 0.26 -4.14
CA GLY A 81 -6.38 -0.92 -4.94
C GLY A 81 -4.93 -1.37 -4.84
N CYS A 82 -4.11 -0.70 -4.02
CA CYS A 82 -2.68 -0.96 -3.91
C CYS A 82 -1.90 -0.96 -5.24
N THR A 83 -2.37 -0.23 -6.25
CA THR A 83 -1.75 -0.26 -7.60
C THR A 83 -0.57 0.70 -7.75
N ASN A 84 -0.20 1.38 -6.67
CA ASN A 84 0.84 2.41 -6.66
C ASN A 84 1.90 2.19 -5.56
N LEU A 85 2.18 0.92 -5.24
CA LEU A 85 3.42 0.54 -4.57
C LEU A 85 4.58 0.74 -5.56
N TRP A 86 5.57 1.53 -5.16
CA TRP A 86 6.72 1.86 -5.99
C TRP A 86 7.86 0.90 -5.68
N LEU A 87 8.25 0.10 -6.67
CA LEU A 87 9.38 -0.80 -6.57
C LEU A 87 10.64 -0.04 -6.12
N ASP A 88 11.39 -0.63 -5.20
CA ASP A 88 12.61 -0.07 -4.60
C ASP A 88 12.41 1.21 -3.75
N TYR A 89 11.16 1.52 -3.38
CA TYR A 89 10.85 2.55 -2.39
C TYR A 89 10.46 1.93 -1.05
N TYR A 90 10.74 2.67 0.02
CA TYR A 90 10.30 2.30 1.36
C TYR A 90 8.88 2.78 1.64
N VAL A 91 8.10 1.93 2.31
CA VAL A 91 6.78 2.22 2.90
C VAL A 91 6.85 2.03 4.42
N CYS A 92 5.99 2.73 5.15
CA CYS A 92 5.90 2.63 6.59
C CYS A 92 5.11 1.39 7.03
N VAL A 93 5.64 0.62 7.97
CA VAL A 93 4.99 -0.60 8.49
C VAL A 93 4.88 -0.61 10.02
N HIS A 94 5.27 0.49 10.67
CA HIS A 94 5.06 0.71 12.09
C HIS A 94 5.24 2.19 12.43
N VAL A 95 4.37 2.70 13.30
CA VAL A 95 4.56 3.97 14.01
C VAL A 95 4.41 3.70 15.52
N PRO A 96 5.23 4.32 16.39
CA PRO A 96 5.03 4.28 17.83
C PRO A 96 3.67 4.88 18.21
N ASP A 97 3.06 4.36 19.29
CA ASP A 97 1.82 4.87 19.90
C ASP A 97 0.54 4.77 19.04
N ASP A 98 0.51 3.97 17.96
CA ASP A 98 -0.77 3.59 17.34
C ASP A 98 -1.57 2.68 18.28
N THR A 99 -2.34 3.32 19.18
CA THR A 99 -3.25 2.69 20.14
C THR A 99 -4.46 2.02 19.51
N THR A 100 -4.54 1.93 18.17
CA THR A 100 -5.53 1.10 17.48
C THR A 100 -5.19 -0.37 17.70
N THR A 101 -5.60 -0.86 18.88
CA THR A 101 -5.56 -2.26 19.33
C THR A 101 -6.13 -3.13 18.21
N THR A 102 -5.35 -4.04 17.63
CA THR A 102 -5.31 -5.46 18.02
C THR A 102 -4.08 -6.07 17.33
N THR A 103 -2.96 -6.31 18.01
CA THR A 103 -2.69 -7.62 18.61
C THR A 103 -3.41 -8.79 17.93
N THR A 104 -3.01 -9.18 16.72
CA THR A 104 -2.72 -10.62 16.54
C THR A 104 -1.46 -10.91 17.35
N SER A 105 -1.65 -10.94 18.68
CA SER A 105 -0.78 -11.74 19.51
C SER A 105 -0.89 -13.13 18.91
N LYS A 106 0.17 -13.57 18.20
CA LYS A 106 0.48 -14.99 18.18
C LYS A 106 0.67 -15.35 19.64
N THR A 107 -0.43 -15.68 20.32
CA THR A 107 -0.36 -16.66 21.40
C THR A 107 0.46 -17.80 20.81
N PRO A 108 1.46 -18.35 21.50
CA PRO A 108 2.03 -19.63 21.15
C PRO A 108 0.91 -20.67 21.32
N GLY A 109 -0.03 -20.67 20.36
CA GLY A 109 -0.96 -21.74 20.15
C GLY A 109 -0.17 -22.94 19.64
N PRO A 110 -0.72 -24.15 19.80
CA PRO A 110 -0.04 -25.36 19.35
C PRO A 110 0.41 -25.17 17.91
N THR A 111 1.65 -25.55 17.62
CA THR A 111 2.30 -25.48 16.31
C THR A 111 1.31 -25.94 15.24
N ASP A 112 0.67 -24.99 14.58
CA ASP A 112 -0.28 -25.26 13.51
C ASP A 112 0.57 -25.70 12.33
N THR A 113 0.45 -26.96 11.91
CA THR A 113 1.19 -27.57 10.79
C THR A 113 0.79 -26.95 9.43
N ALA A 114 0.10 -25.81 9.44
CA ALA A 114 -0.29 -25.07 8.26
C ALA A 114 0.96 -24.57 7.52
N PRO A 115 1.02 -24.73 6.19
CA PRO A 115 2.17 -24.33 5.40
C PRO A 115 2.23 -22.80 5.27
N GLU A 116 3.43 -22.24 5.11
CA GLU A 116 3.68 -20.80 4.90
C GLU A 116 4.48 -20.58 3.60
N PRO A 117 4.32 -19.43 2.92
CA PRO A 117 3.51 -18.28 3.31
C PRO A 117 2.04 -18.39 2.90
N ARG A 118 1.10 -17.89 3.71
CA ARG A 118 -0.35 -17.93 3.43
C ARG A 118 -0.91 -16.58 2.99
N MET A 119 -1.89 -16.59 2.09
CA MET A 119 -2.67 -15.39 1.80
C MET A 119 -3.44 -14.93 3.05
N PRO A 120 -3.58 -13.61 3.27
CA PRO A 120 -4.41 -13.10 4.36
C PRO A 120 -5.88 -13.47 4.14
N GLY A 121 -6.64 -13.49 5.22
CA GLY A 121 -8.07 -13.80 5.16
C GLY A 121 -8.40 -15.28 4.99
N ILE A 122 -7.41 -16.19 5.06
CA ILE A 122 -7.68 -17.62 5.23
C ILE A 122 -8.39 -17.85 6.58
N VAL A 123 -9.49 -18.58 6.53
CA VAL A 123 -10.24 -18.96 7.74
C VAL A 123 -9.40 -19.85 8.67
N SER A 124 -9.56 -19.66 9.98
CA SER A 124 -8.76 -20.35 11.01
C SER A 124 -9.00 -21.86 11.08
N ASN A 125 -10.11 -22.36 10.54
CA ASN A 125 -10.44 -23.78 10.49
C ASN A 125 -9.96 -24.48 9.22
N CYS A 126 -9.15 -23.85 8.37
CA CYS A 126 -8.62 -24.47 7.16
C CYS A 126 -7.81 -25.74 7.46
N LYS A 127 -8.11 -26.83 6.74
CA LYS A 127 -7.46 -28.14 6.85
C LYS A 127 -6.70 -28.55 5.59
N LYS A 128 -7.04 -27.98 4.43
CA LYS A 128 -6.39 -28.26 3.15
C LYS A 128 -5.96 -26.97 2.49
N TYR A 129 -4.68 -26.94 2.09
CA TYR A 129 -4.06 -25.77 1.49
C TYR A 129 -3.61 -26.08 0.07
N TYR A 130 -3.67 -25.08 -0.80
CA TYR A 130 -3.14 -25.13 -2.16
C TYR A 130 -2.12 -24.02 -2.36
N LEU A 131 -0.92 -24.36 -2.84
CA LEU A 131 0.10 -23.38 -3.22
C LEU A 131 -0.22 -22.85 -4.62
N VAL A 132 -0.56 -21.57 -4.71
CA VAL A 132 -0.86 -20.91 -5.98
C VAL A 132 0.39 -20.92 -6.87
N LYS A 133 0.25 -21.42 -8.09
CA LYS A 133 1.34 -21.45 -9.09
C LYS A 133 1.13 -20.35 -10.11
N LYS A 134 2.20 -20.02 -10.82
CA LYS A 134 2.15 -19.10 -11.96
C LYS A 134 1.15 -19.62 -13.01
N GLY A 135 0.15 -18.80 -13.33
CA GLY A 135 -0.89 -19.12 -14.31
C GLY A 135 -2.15 -19.75 -13.70
N ASP A 136 -2.19 -19.99 -12.39
CA ASP A 136 -3.43 -20.37 -11.72
C ASP A 136 -4.40 -19.18 -11.62
N ASP A 137 -5.69 -19.49 -11.63
CA ASP A 137 -6.77 -18.58 -11.27
C ASP A 137 -7.74 -19.30 -10.30
N CYS A 138 -8.74 -18.60 -9.78
CA CYS A 138 -9.67 -19.21 -8.81
C CYS A 138 -10.43 -20.39 -9.42
N TYR A 139 -10.75 -20.31 -10.72
CA TYR A 139 -11.51 -21.34 -11.41
C TYR A 139 -10.68 -22.61 -11.61
N SER A 140 -9.39 -22.48 -11.95
CA SER A 140 -8.50 -23.64 -12.08
C SER A 140 -8.29 -24.33 -10.72
N ILE A 141 -8.16 -23.55 -9.64
CA ILE A 141 -7.97 -24.07 -8.29
C ILE A 141 -9.25 -24.70 -7.73
N ASP A 142 -10.39 -24.01 -7.83
CA ASP A 142 -11.65 -24.51 -7.27
C ASP A 142 -12.13 -25.77 -7.99
N THR A 143 -11.95 -25.83 -9.32
CA THR A 143 -12.26 -27.01 -10.13
C THR A 143 -11.34 -28.17 -9.78
N ALA A 144 -10.03 -27.93 -9.62
CA ALA A 144 -9.09 -28.97 -9.21
C ALA A 144 -9.34 -29.47 -7.78
N ALA A 145 -9.83 -28.60 -6.90
CA ALA A 145 -10.20 -28.95 -5.52
C ALA A 145 -11.61 -29.56 -5.41
N GLY A 146 -12.43 -29.49 -6.47
CA GLY A 146 -13.82 -29.95 -6.47
C GLY A 146 -14.74 -29.11 -5.58
N ILE A 147 -14.51 -27.80 -5.50
CA ILE A 147 -15.28 -26.84 -4.70
C ILE A 147 -15.85 -25.73 -5.58
N THR A 148 -16.85 -25.01 -5.08
CA THR A 148 -17.37 -23.83 -5.78
C THR A 148 -16.52 -22.59 -5.52
N LEU A 149 -16.51 -21.63 -6.45
CA LEU A 149 -15.91 -20.30 -6.22
C LEU A 149 -16.44 -19.63 -4.94
N ALA A 150 -17.72 -19.83 -4.63
CA ALA A 150 -18.32 -19.31 -3.41
C ALA A 150 -17.70 -19.93 -2.15
N GLN A 151 -17.49 -21.25 -2.12
CA GLN A 151 -16.79 -21.92 -1.02
C GLN A 151 -15.35 -21.46 -0.93
N PHE A 152 -14.63 -21.43 -2.05
CA PHE A 152 -13.26 -20.95 -2.11
C PHE A 152 -13.12 -19.54 -1.51
N ARG A 153 -13.99 -18.60 -1.90
CA ARG A 153 -13.99 -17.23 -1.36
C ARG A 153 -14.48 -17.15 0.10
N SER A 154 -15.37 -18.05 0.53
CA SER A 154 -15.77 -18.11 1.94
C SER A 154 -14.63 -18.53 2.87
N TRP A 155 -13.67 -19.32 2.36
CA TRP A 155 -12.49 -19.76 3.11
C TRP A 155 -11.28 -18.84 2.92
N ASN A 156 -11.30 -18.01 1.88
CA ASN A 156 -10.24 -17.05 1.53
C ASN A 156 -10.87 -15.65 1.41
N THR A 157 -11.22 -15.07 2.55
CA THR A 157 -12.10 -13.89 2.65
C THR A 157 -11.55 -12.62 2.00
N MET A 158 -10.24 -12.56 1.77
CA MET A 158 -9.60 -11.43 1.08
C MET A 158 -9.59 -11.60 -0.45
N ILE A 159 -9.98 -12.75 -1.00
CA ILE A 159 -10.05 -12.95 -2.45
C ILE A 159 -11.27 -12.21 -3.02
N ASP A 160 -10.99 -11.30 -3.95
CA ASP A 160 -12.02 -10.50 -4.59
C ASP A 160 -12.92 -11.34 -5.51
N ALA A 161 -14.06 -10.78 -5.91
CA ALA A 161 -15.03 -11.50 -6.75
C ALA A 161 -14.52 -11.76 -8.18
N ALA A 162 -13.55 -10.97 -8.64
CA ALA A 162 -12.95 -11.10 -9.96
C ALA A 162 -11.75 -12.06 -9.98
N CYS A 163 -11.35 -12.59 -8.82
CA CYS A 163 -10.11 -13.33 -8.62
C CYS A 163 -8.85 -12.60 -9.12
N THR A 164 -8.82 -11.27 -9.04
CA THR A 164 -7.70 -10.49 -9.58
C THR A 164 -6.53 -10.36 -8.61
N ASN A 165 -6.70 -10.81 -7.37
CA ASN A 165 -5.77 -10.63 -6.27
C ASN A 165 -5.22 -11.95 -5.70
N LEU A 166 -5.19 -13.01 -6.51
CA LEU A 166 -4.56 -14.29 -6.17
C LEU A 166 -3.03 -14.17 -6.25
N TRP A 167 -2.31 -14.55 -5.20
CA TRP A 167 -0.84 -14.38 -5.13
C TRP A 167 -0.12 -15.69 -5.41
N VAL A 168 0.75 -15.67 -6.43
CA VAL A 168 1.65 -16.79 -6.74
C VAL A 168 2.61 -17.05 -5.57
N ASP A 169 2.90 -18.33 -5.33
CA ASP A 169 3.75 -18.83 -4.25
C ASP A 169 3.21 -18.60 -2.83
N TYR A 170 1.92 -18.25 -2.70
CA TYR A 170 1.21 -18.23 -1.42
C TYR A 170 0.17 -19.36 -1.34
N TYR A 171 -0.05 -19.85 -0.13
CA TYR A 171 -1.08 -20.84 0.16
C TYR A 171 -2.46 -20.21 0.29
N VAL A 172 -3.47 -20.85 -0.29
CA VAL A 172 -4.90 -20.58 -0.13
C VAL A 172 -5.61 -21.79 0.47
N CYS A 173 -6.74 -21.57 1.13
CA CYS A 173 -7.57 -22.62 1.67
C CYS A 173 -8.46 -23.27 0.61
N ILE A 174 -8.42 -24.60 0.52
CA ILE A 174 -9.28 -25.40 -0.39
C ILE A 174 -10.10 -26.45 0.37
N GLY A 175 -10.12 -26.40 1.70
CA GLY A 175 -10.97 -27.27 2.50
C GLY A 175 -10.83 -27.01 4.00
N VAL A 176 -11.96 -27.03 4.69
CA VAL A 176 -12.10 -26.97 6.16
C VAL A 176 -12.53 -28.32 6.74
#